data_AF-A0A6V7Y3J3-F1
#
_entry.id   AF-A0A6V7Y3J3-F1
#
_cell.length_a   1.000
_cell.length_b   1.000
_cell.length_c   1.000
_cell.angle_alpha   90.00
_cell.angle_beta   90.00
_cell.angle_gamma   90.00
#
_symmetry.space_group_name_H-M   'P 1'
#
loop_
_entity.id
_entity.type
_entity.pdbx_description
1 polymer ?
#
loop_
_entity_poly.entity_id
_entity_poly.type
_entity_poly.pdbx_seq_one_letter_code
_entity_poly.pdbx_strand_id
1 'polypeptide(L)'
;MSYSQNVLSFAELNQRLHKDEEWLRDFQEALNKSNQIQQSVCTLLGSFQDRIDSLSANVATLYTKSSVIQREQQNIRKLLSTVDATIQFHGKTTALENTIRDGNVMLALDDYLEKMRTLKEAIAFFSTHLTYKNKLEHVKLIYEIGYSNIEAEFSNLVRYSCVPVDAKKLFECLDDDYGKYYMFNL
;
A
#
# COMPACT_ATOMS: atom_id res chain seq x y z
N MET A 1 16.21 96.79 -50.13
CA MET A 1 16.12 95.72 -49.13
C MET A 1 17.33 94.82 -49.33
N SER A 2 18.36 94.98 -48.50
CA SER A 2 19.60 94.22 -48.64
C SER A 2 19.44 92.88 -47.95
N TYR A 3 19.45 91.79 -48.72
CA TYR A 3 19.57 90.45 -48.16
C TYR A 3 20.96 90.36 -47.51
N SER A 4 21.00 90.38 -46.19
CA SER A 4 22.15 89.91 -45.42
C SER A 4 22.30 88.42 -45.73
N GLN A 5 23.14 88.08 -46.70
CA GLN A 5 23.67 86.73 -46.79
C GLN A 5 24.51 86.55 -45.53
N ASN A 6 23.97 85.80 -44.59
CA ASN A 6 24.66 85.32 -43.40
C ASN A 6 25.65 84.24 -43.87
N VAL A 7 26.70 84.66 -44.59
CA VAL A 7 27.78 83.79 -45.04
C VAL A 7 28.69 83.60 -43.84
N LEU A 8 28.62 82.42 -43.24
CA LEU A 8 29.55 82.00 -42.19
C LEU A 8 30.98 82.25 -42.67
N SER A 9 31.79 82.85 -41.81
CA SER A 9 33.22 82.98 -42.05
C SER A 9 33.83 81.60 -42.24
N PHE A 10 34.83 81.49 -43.11
CA PHE A 10 35.59 80.24 -43.30
C PHE A 10 36.06 79.65 -41.96
N ALA A 11 36.44 80.49 -41.00
CA ALA A 11 36.84 80.07 -39.66
C ALA A 11 35.69 79.44 -38.85
N GLU A 12 34.49 80.02 -38.91
CA GLU A 12 33.29 79.49 -38.22
C GLU A 12 32.84 78.17 -38.85
N LEU A 13 32.94 78.07 -40.19
CA LEU A 13 32.62 76.85 -40.92
C LEU A 13 33.57 75.71 -40.51
N ASN A 14 34.87 76.00 -40.44
CA ASN A 14 35.90 75.03 -40.05
C ASN A 14 35.75 74.58 -38.58
N GLN A 15 35.39 75.50 -37.69
CA GLN A 15 35.14 75.17 -36.28
C GLN A 15 33.90 74.26 -36.11
N ARG A 16 32.84 74.52 -36.88
CA ARG A 16 31.61 73.70 -36.85
C ARG A 16 31.89 72.29 -37.38
N LEU A 17 32.64 72.19 -38.47
CA LEU A 17 33.05 70.93 -39.07
C LEU A 17 33.89 70.08 -38.10
N HIS A 18 34.85 70.70 -37.40
CA HIS A 18 35.64 70.02 -36.38
C HIS A 18 34.78 69.52 -35.20
N LYS A 19 33.76 70.29 -34.82
CA LYS A 19 32.83 69.91 -33.75
C LYS A 19 31.93 68.74 -34.18
N ASP A 20 31.48 68.75 -35.44
CA ASP A 20 30.69 67.66 -36.01
C ASP A 20 31.54 66.39 -36.16
N GLU A 21 32.83 66.51 -36.52
CA GLU A 21 33.78 65.39 -36.53
C GLU A 21 34.00 64.77 -35.14
N GLU A 22 34.19 65.59 -34.11
CA GLU A 22 34.29 65.10 -32.72
C GLU A 22 33.00 64.42 -32.25
N TRP A 23 31.85 65.03 -32.54
CA TRP A 23 30.55 64.45 -32.19
C TRP A 23 30.31 63.10 -32.88
N LEU A 24 30.64 63.00 -34.18
CA LEU A 24 30.55 61.75 -34.92
C LEU A 24 31.46 60.67 -34.32
N ARG A 25 32.68 61.04 -33.93
CA ARG A 25 33.62 60.11 -33.27
C ARG A 25 33.05 59.58 -31.96
N ASP A 26 32.53 60.47 -31.11
CA ASP A 26 31.97 60.09 -29.81
C ASP A 26 30.70 59.25 -29.96
N PHE A 27 29.85 59.59 -30.94
CA PHE A 27 28.66 58.81 -31.28
C PHE A 27 29.02 57.40 -31.75
N GLN A 28 30.07 57.27 -32.57
CA GLN A 28 30.55 55.99 -33.05
C GLN A 28 31.15 55.14 -31.92
N GLU A 29 31.83 55.75 -30.96
CA GLU A 29 32.29 55.07 -29.74
C GLU A 29 31.11 54.59 -28.87
N ALA A 30 30.07 55.41 -28.71
CA ALA A 30 28.86 55.03 -27.98
C ALA A 30 28.13 53.86 -28.66
N LEU A 31 28.03 53.86 -29.99
CA LEU A 31 27.48 52.73 -30.75
C LEU A 31 28.31 51.46 -30.57
N ASN A 32 29.63 51.55 -30.57
CA ASN A 32 30.51 50.40 -30.33
C ASN A 32 30.31 49.83 -28.92
N LYS A 33 30.20 50.69 -27.90
CA LYS A 33 29.89 50.27 -26.52
C LYS A 33 28.52 49.58 -26.45
N SER A 34 27.50 50.15 -27.10
CA SER A 34 26.16 49.54 -27.16
C SER A 34 26.19 48.15 -27.79
N ASN A 35 26.92 47.98 -28.90
CA ASN A 35 27.09 46.68 -29.56
C ASN A 35 27.81 45.66 -28.66
N GLN A 36 28.87 46.07 -27.95
CA GLN A 36 29.57 45.19 -27.01
C GLN A 36 28.67 44.74 -25.86
N ILE A 37 27.85 45.65 -25.31
CA ILE A 37 26.88 45.31 -24.27
C ILE A 37 25.84 44.33 -24.82
N GLN A 38 25.30 44.59 -26.01
CA GLN A 38 24.32 43.69 -26.64
C GLN A 38 24.89 42.29 -26.84
N GLN A 39 26.12 42.16 -27.37
CA GLN A 39 26.78 40.87 -27.53
C GLN A 39 26.98 40.18 -26.18
N SER A 40 27.42 40.92 -25.15
CA SER A 40 27.60 40.38 -23.80
C SER A 40 26.29 39.83 -23.23
N VAL A 41 25.19 40.56 -23.42
CA VAL A 41 23.85 40.12 -23.00
C VAL A 41 23.42 38.87 -23.77
N CYS A 42 23.63 38.81 -25.08
CA CYS A 42 23.32 37.61 -25.88
C CYS A 42 24.12 36.39 -25.40
N THR A 43 25.42 36.56 -25.12
CA THR A 43 26.26 35.48 -24.57
C THR A 43 25.75 35.02 -23.20
N LEU A 44 25.39 35.97 -22.32
CA LEU A 44 24.88 35.65 -20.99
C LEU A 44 23.56 34.87 -21.08
N LEU A 45 22.63 35.32 -21.94
CA LEU A 45 21.35 34.64 -22.16
C LEU A 45 21.55 33.24 -22.75
N GLY A 46 22.49 33.06 -23.68
CA GLY A 46 22.87 31.74 -24.19
C GLY A 46 23.35 30.81 -23.06
N SER A 47 24.23 31.31 -22.19
CA SER A 47 24.71 30.52 -21.03
C SER A 47 23.60 30.15 -20.04
N PHE A 48 22.61 31.03 -19.85
CA PHE A 48 21.45 30.73 -19.01
C PHE A 48 20.57 29.66 -19.64
N GLN A 49 20.35 29.73 -20.95
CA GLN A 49 19.59 28.73 -21.69
C GLN A 49 20.23 27.35 -21.56
N ASP A 50 21.53 27.22 -21.82
CA ASP A 50 22.27 25.96 -21.68
C ASP A 50 22.14 25.37 -20.26
N ARG A 51 22.18 26.24 -19.25
CA ARG A 51 22.09 25.84 -17.85
C ARG A 51 20.67 25.41 -17.46
N ILE A 52 19.64 26.05 -18.02
CA ILE A 52 18.23 25.65 -17.85
C ILE A 52 17.96 24.31 -18.53
N ASP A 53 18.50 24.10 -19.73
CA ASP A 53 18.34 22.85 -20.47
C ASP A 53 19.02 21.69 -19.75
N SER A 54 20.25 21.90 -19.26
CA SER A 54 20.96 20.92 -18.44
C SER A 54 20.21 20.60 -17.14
N LEU A 55 19.68 21.63 -16.46
CA LEU A 55 18.90 21.43 -15.24
C LEU A 55 17.61 20.63 -15.52
N SER A 56 16.90 20.96 -16.60
CA SER A 56 15.67 20.25 -17.00
C SER A 56 15.94 18.77 -17.29
N ALA A 57 17.01 18.46 -18.02
CA ALA A 57 17.42 17.08 -18.29
C ALA A 57 17.77 16.30 -17.00
N ASN A 58 18.49 16.96 -16.08
CA ASN A 58 18.82 16.39 -14.78
C ASN A 58 17.58 16.13 -13.92
N VAL A 59 16.65 17.08 -13.89
CA VAL A 59 15.38 16.94 -13.16
C VAL A 59 14.54 15.78 -13.73
N ALA A 60 14.43 15.66 -15.06
CA ALA A 60 13.72 14.54 -15.68
C ALA A 60 14.35 13.17 -15.31
N THR A 61 15.67 13.10 -15.29
CA THR A 61 16.41 11.91 -14.85
C THR A 61 16.15 11.60 -13.37
N LEU A 62 16.13 12.62 -12.50
CA LEU A 62 15.83 12.45 -11.08
C LEU A 62 14.40 11.93 -10.85
N TYR A 63 13.41 12.46 -11.57
CA TYR A 63 12.04 11.96 -11.50
C TYR A 63 11.94 10.48 -11.88
N THR A 64 12.62 10.09 -12.95
CA THR A 64 12.66 8.69 -13.41
C THR A 64 13.26 7.79 -12.34
N LYS A 65 14.44 8.14 -11.81
CA LYS A 65 15.10 7.39 -10.73
C LYS A 65 14.22 7.32 -9.47
N SER A 66 13.59 8.43 -9.09
CA SER A 66 12.71 8.48 -7.93
C SER A 66 11.51 7.54 -8.06
N SER A 67 10.89 7.47 -9.25
CA SER A 67 9.77 6.54 -9.49
C SER A 67 10.17 5.07 -9.35
N VAL A 68 11.39 4.70 -9.78
CA VAL A 68 11.91 3.34 -9.63
C VAL A 68 12.11 3.01 -8.16
N ILE A 69 12.76 3.92 -7.42
CA ILE A 69 12.99 3.77 -5.97
C ILE A 69 11.65 3.66 -5.22
N GLN A 70 10.66 4.48 -5.55
CA GLN A 70 9.33 4.41 -4.93
C GLN A 70 8.66 3.05 -5.17
N ARG A 71 8.75 2.53 -6.40
CA ARG A 71 8.23 1.19 -6.72
C ARG A 71 8.96 0.09 -5.94
N GLU A 72 10.28 0.16 -5.86
CA GLU A 72 11.08 -0.79 -5.06
C GLU A 72 10.70 -0.74 -3.58
N GLN A 73 10.56 0.46 -3.01
CA GLN A 73 10.11 0.63 -1.62
C GLN A 73 8.70 0.05 -1.40
N GLN A 74 7.78 0.24 -2.34
CA GLN A 74 6.44 -0.34 -2.24
C GLN A 74 6.50 -1.87 -2.27
N ASN A 75 7.34 -2.46 -3.12
CA ASN A 75 7.55 -3.90 -3.16
C ASN A 75 8.14 -4.43 -1.86
N ILE A 76 9.15 -3.75 -1.30
CA ILE A 76 9.75 -4.11 0.00
C ILE A 76 8.70 -4.06 1.12
N ARG A 77 7.84 -3.03 1.16
CA ARG A 77 6.77 -2.94 2.18
C ARG A 77 5.75 -4.07 2.06
N LYS A 78 5.36 -4.44 0.83
CA LYS A 78 4.46 -5.59 0.58
C LYS A 78 5.11 -6.90 1.03
N LEU A 79 6.39 -7.09 0.73
CA LEU A 79 7.15 -8.26 1.15
C LEU A 79 7.27 -8.32 2.68
N LEU A 80 7.59 -7.21 3.33
CA LEU A 80 7.68 -7.13 4.79
C LEU A 80 6.34 -7.50 5.45
N SER A 81 5.22 -6.93 4.96
CA SER A 81 3.89 -7.29 5.44
C SER A 81 3.57 -8.78 5.25
N THR A 82 4.01 -9.37 4.14
CA THR A 82 3.88 -10.81 3.85
C THR A 82 4.68 -11.66 4.85
N VAL A 83 5.91 -11.24 5.14
CA VAL A 83 6.80 -11.90 6.11
C VAL A 83 6.25 -11.79 7.53
N ASP A 84 5.81 -10.61 7.96
CA ASP A 84 5.22 -10.39 9.28
C ASP A 84 3.98 -11.26 9.49
N ALA A 85 3.08 -11.31 8.49
CA ALA A 85 1.94 -12.21 8.53
C ALA A 85 2.41 -13.67 8.62
N THR A 86 3.39 -14.07 7.82
CA THR A 86 3.92 -15.45 7.83
C THR A 86 4.50 -15.83 9.19
N ILE A 87 5.29 -14.96 9.82
CA ILE A 87 5.90 -15.18 11.14
C ILE A 87 4.80 -15.32 12.21
N GLN A 88 3.85 -14.39 12.24
CA GLN A 88 2.75 -14.41 13.21
C GLN A 88 1.92 -15.69 13.10
N PHE A 89 1.66 -16.16 11.88
CA PHE A 89 0.88 -17.37 11.68
C PHE A 89 1.70 -18.65 11.89
N HIS A 90 2.93 -18.77 11.37
CA HIS A 90 3.67 -20.04 11.43
C HIS A 90 3.97 -20.52 12.87
N GLY A 91 4.29 -19.62 13.80
CA GLY A 91 4.52 -20.00 15.20
C GLY A 91 3.22 -20.41 15.91
N LYS A 92 2.10 -19.77 15.58
CA LYS A 92 0.80 -20.05 16.17
C LYS A 92 0.16 -21.32 15.60
N THR A 93 0.29 -21.59 14.30
CA THR A 93 -0.36 -22.74 13.64
C THR A 93 0.26 -24.07 14.06
N THR A 94 1.59 -24.19 14.26
CA THR A 94 2.20 -25.49 14.63
C THR A 94 1.82 -25.96 16.05
N ALA A 95 1.83 -25.07 17.04
CA ALA A 95 1.39 -25.43 18.40
C ALA A 95 -0.11 -25.73 18.44
N LEU A 96 -0.89 -25.01 17.63
CA LEU A 96 -2.32 -25.19 17.45
C LEU A 96 -2.67 -26.53 16.78
N GLU A 97 -1.96 -26.87 15.71
CA GLU A 97 -2.08 -28.14 14.96
C GLU A 97 -1.86 -29.36 15.85
N ASN A 98 -0.82 -29.32 16.69
CA ASN A 98 -0.53 -30.42 17.61
C ASN A 98 -1.68 -30.62 18.60
N THR A 99 -2.17 -29.55 19.25
CA THR A 99 -3.32 -29.67 20.16
C THR A 99 -4.57 -30.22 19.48
N ILE A 100 -4.86 -29.78 18.25
CA ILE A 100 -6.03 -30.27 17.51
C ILE A 100 -5.87 -31.75 17.14
N ARG A 101 -4.67 -32.16 16.71
CA ARG A 101 -4.37 -33.56 16.34
C ARG A 101 -4.33 -34.51 17.53
N ASP A 102 -3.92 -34.03 18.71
CA ASP A 102 -3.89 -34.81 19.93
C ASP A 102 -5.31 -35.21 20.40
N GLY A 103 -6.35 -34.56 19.87
CA GLY A 103 -7.75 -35.02 19.98
C GLY A 103 -8.37 -34.93 21.38
N ASN A 104 -7.66 -34.43 22.38
CA ASN A 104 -8.12 -34.35 23.77
C ASN A 104 -9.07 -33.15 24.01
N VAL A 105 -10.27 -33.19 23.42
CA VAL A 105 -11.27 -32.12 23.54
C VAL A 105 -11.76 -31.96 25.00
N MET A 106 -11.92 -33.08 25.73
CA MET A 106 -12.51 -33.08 27.07
C MET A 106 -11.58 -32.60 28.19
N LEU A 107 -10.26 -32.57 27.96
CA LEU A 107 -9.30 -32.16 28.97
C LEU A 107 -9.33 -30.64 29.21
N ALA A 108 -9.65 -29.87 28.16
CA ALA A 108 -9.76 -28.42 28.20
C ALA A 108 -10.63 -27.91 27.02
N LEU A 109 -11.96 -28.11 27.12
CA LEU A 109 -12.90 -27.76 26.05
C LEU A 109 -12.82 -26.27 25.65
N ASP A 110 -12.74 -25.36 26.61
CA ASP A 110 -12.69 -23.92 26.34
C ASP A 110 -11.43 -23.52 25.56
N ASP A 111 -10.27 -24.08 25.94
CA ASP A 111 -9.00 -23.86 25.22
C ASP A 111 -9.07 -24.47 23.81
N TYR A 112 -9.68 -25.65 23.66
CA TYR A 112 -9.88 -26.29 22.36
C TYR A 112 -10.78 -25.44 21.43
N LEU A 113 -11.86 -24.86 21.96
CA LEU A 113 -12.77 -24.00 21.20
C LEU A 113 -12.13 -22.67 20.83
N GLU A 114 -11.30 -22.09 21.70
CA GLU A 114 -10.52 -20.88 21.40
C GLU A 114 -9.53 -21.13 20.25
N LYS A 115 -8.87 -22.28 20.28
CA LYS A 115 -8.00 -22.79 19.22
C LYS A 115 -8.76 -22.94 17.89
N MET A 116 -9.97 -23.50 17.92
CA MET A 116 -10.84 -23.60 16.74
C MET A 116 -11.28 -22.23 16.21
N ARG A 117 -11.54 -21.25 17.07
CA ARG A 117 -11.84 -19.86 16.65
C ARG A 117 -10.64 -19.24 15.94
N THR A 118 -9.45 -19.42 16.49
CA THR A 118 -8.19 -18.93 15.89
C THR A 118 -7.94 -19.54 14.50
N LEU A 119 -8.21 -20.84 14.31
CA LEU A 119 -8.14 -21.47 12.98
C LEU A 119 -9.13 -20.86 11.98
N LYS A 120 -10.36 -20.57 12.42
CA LYS A 120 -11.40 -19.95 11.58
C LYS A 120 -11.01 -18.55 11.13
N GLU A 121 -10.43 -17.74 12.02
CA GLU A 121 -9.89 -16.41 11.70
C GLU A 121 -8.72 -16.50 10.70
N ALA A 122 -7.83 -17.47 10.88
CA ALA A 122 -6.74 -17.72 9.94
C ALA A 122 -7.24 -18.12 8.54
N ILE A 123 -8.28 -18.95 8.45
CA ILE A 123 -8.92 -19.30 7.17
C ILE A 123 -9.49 -18.06 6.48
N ALA A 124 -10.20 -17.20 7.22
CA ALA A 124 -10.74 -15.95 6.69
C ALA A 124 -9.61 -15.06 6.15
N PHE A 125 -8.52 -14.90 6.89
CA PHE A 125 -7.35 -14.13 6.45
C PHE A 125 -6.68 -14.71 5.20
N PHE A 126 -6.39 -16.01 5.15
CA PHE A 126 -5.72 -16.59 3.99
C PHE A 126 -6.61 -16.63 2.74
N SER A 127 -7.94 -16.61 2.90
CA SER A 127 -8.87 -16.54 1.78
C SER A 127 -8.80 -15.22 1.00
N THR A 128 -8.35 -14.13 1.61
CA THR A 128 -8.24 -12.81 0.95
C THR A 128 -6.95 -12.65 0.14
N HIS A 129 -6.06 -13.65 0.16
CA HIS A 129 -4.72 -13.56 -0.42
C HIS A 129 -4.36 -14.81 -1.25
N LEU A 130 -4.48 -14.69 -2.58
CA LEU A 130 -4.19 -15.76 -3.56
C LEU A 130 -2.79 -16.40 -3.38
N THR A 131 -1.82 -15.66 -2.87
CA THR A 131 -0.44 -16.11 -2.62
C THR A 131 -0.35 -17.20 -1.55
N TYR A 132 -1.37 -17.37 -0.69
CA TYR A 132 -1.34 -18.34 0.42
C TYR A 132 -2.24 -19.55 0.19
N LYS A 133 -2.65 -19.84 -1.04
CA LYS A 133 -3.58 -20.95 -1.34
C LYS A 133 -3.18 -22.29 -0.72
N ASN A 134 -1.91 -22.69 -0.81
CA ASN A 134 -1.46 -23.95 -0.22
C ASN A 134 -1.57 -23.96 1.32
N LYS A 135 -1.29 -22.83 1.98
CA LYS A 135 -1.39 -22.70 3.43
C LYS A 135 -2.84 -22.62 3.89
N LEU A 136 -3.70 -21.95 3.11
CA LEU A 136 -5.14 -21.94 3.32
C LEU A 136 -5.71 -23.37 3.33
N GLU A 137 -5.37 -24.17 2.32
CA GLU A 137 -5.85 -25.56 2.25
C GLU A 137 -5.33 -26.41 3.42
N HIS A 138 -4.09 -26.18 3.86
CA HIS A 138 -3.56 -26.84 5.06
C HIS A 138 -4.34 -26.49 6.33
N VAL A 139 -4.58 -25.20 6.58
CA VAL A 139 -5.31 -24.74 7.79
C VAL A 139 -6.77 -25.23 7.76
N LYS A 140 -7.41 -25.26 6.59
CA LYS A 140 -8.76 -25.84 6.43
C LYS A 140 -8.78 -27.32 6.83
N LEU A 141 -7.83 -28.12 6.36
CA LEU A 141 -7.75 -29.54 6.72
C LEU A 141 -7.66 -29.74 8.24
N ILE A 142 -6.84 -28.95 8.92
CA ILE A 142 -6.69 -29.01 10.38
C ILE A 142 -7.99 -28.60 11.08
N TYR A 143 -8.69 -27.59 10.57
CA TYR A 143 -10.00 -27.19 11.08
C TYR A 143 -11.04 -28.31 10.94
N GLU A 144 -11.09 -29.00 9.80
CA GLU A 144 -11.99 -30.14 9.61
C GLU A 144 -11.69 -31.31 10.57
N ILE A 145 -10.41 -31.59 10.81
CA ILE A 145 -9.99 -32.59 11.81
C ILE A 145 -10.49 -32.19 13.20
N GLY A 146 -10.30 -30.93 13.59
CA GLY A 146 -10.76 -30.45 14.89
C GLY A 146 -12.27 -30.48 15.05
N TYR A 147 -13.01 -30.16 13.98
CA TYR A 147 -14.46 -30.27 13.95
C TYR A 147 -14.93 -31.74 14.13
N SER A 148 -14.27 -32.67 13.44
CA SER A 148 -14.54 -34.11 13.54
C SER A 148 -14.28 -34.63 14.97
N ASN A 149 -13.23 -34.15 15.63
CA ASN A 149 -12.92 -34.52 17.01
C ASN A 149 -14.02 -34.03 17.99
N ILE A 150 -14.52 -32.81 17.81
CA ILE A 150 -15.63 -32.28 18.62
C ILE A 150 -16.90 -33.11 18.41
N GLU A 151 -17.21 -33.46 17.16
CA GLU A 151 -18.39 -34.27 16.83
C GLU A 151 -18.30 -35.66 17.46
N ALA A 152 -17.14 -36.30 17.38
CA ALA A 152 -16.89 -37.61 18.00
C ALA A 152 -17.07 -37.56 19.52
N GLU A 153 -16.50 -36.55 20.17
CA GLU A 153 -16.60 -36.36 21.62
C GLU A 153 -18.01 -36.00 22.08
N PHE A 154 -18.74 -35.19 21.32
CA PHE A 154 -20.16 -34.93 21.59
C PHE A 154 -21.00 -36.21 21.47
N SER A 155 -20.77 -37.01 20.43
CA SER A 155 -21.43 -38.30 20.25
C SER A 155 -21.13 -39.27 21.40
N ASN A 156 -19.88 -39.32 21.86
CA ASN A 156 -19.48 -40.08 23.03
C ASN A 156 -20.20 -39.60 24.29
N LEU A 157 -20.23 -38.28 24.54
CA LEU A 157 -20.91 -37.70 25.69
C LEU A 157 -22.41 -38.04 25.71
N VAL A 158 -23.09 -37.93 24.57
CA VAL A 158 -24.51 -38.31 24.43
C VAL A 158 -24.70 -39.79 24.74
N ARG A 159 -23.83 -40.66 24.22
CA ARG A 159 -23.89 -42.11 24.50
C ARG A 159 -23.68 -42.43 25.98
N TYR A 160 -22.72 -41.79 26.64
CA TYR A 160 -22.46 -41.98 28.07
C TYR A 160 -23.56 -41.40 28.96
N SER A 161 -24.19 -40.31 28.53
CA SER A 161 -25.26 -39.64 29.30
C SER A 161 -26.62 -40.30 29.11
N CYS A 162 -26.83 -41.01 28.00
CA CYS A 162 -28.02 -41.81 27.76
C CYS A 162 -27.94 -43.13 28.53
N VAL A 163 -28.62 -43.19 29.67
CA VAL A 163 -28.86 -44.45 30.37
C VAL A 163 -30.04 -45.15 29.68
N PRO A 164 -29.92 -46.45 29.30
CA PRO A 164 -31.07 -47.20 28.83
C PRO A 164 -32.14 -47.19 29.92
N VAL A 165 -33.32 -46.67 29.58
CA VAL A 165 -34.43 -46.60 30.53
C VAL A 165 -34.88 -48.02 30.85
N ASP A 166 -34.79 -48.39 32.12
CA ASP A 166 -35.32 -49.67 32.60
C ASP A 166 -36.82 -49.69 32.31
N ALA A 167 -37.26 -50.67 31.53
CA ALA A 167 -38.66 -50.84 31.16
C ALA A 167 -39.55 -50.84 32.40
N LYS A 168 -39.10 -51.41 33.52
CA LYS A 168 -39.85 -51.42 34.77
C LYS A 168 -40.02 -50.02 35.37
N LYS A 169 -38.96 -49.21 35.41
CA LYS A 169 -39.06 -47.79 35.82
C LYS A 169 -39.91 -46.97 34.86
N LEU A 170 -39.88 -47.30 33.57
CA LEU A 170 -40.72 -46.67 32.56
C LEU A 170 -42.20 -46.99 32.84
N PHE A 171 -42.53 -48.25 33.14
CA PHE A 171 -43.88 -48.67 33.54
C PHE A 171 -44.33 -48.03 34.86
N GLU A 172 -43.45 -47.89 35.84
CA GLU A 172 -43.75 -47.22 37.13
C GLU A 172 -44.01 -45.70 36.95
N CYS A 173 -43.45 -45.08 35.91
CA CYS A 173 -43.68 -43.68 35.56
C CYS A 173 -44.90 -43.45 34.65
N LEU A 174 -45.54 -44.52 34.15
CA LEU A 174 -46.81 -44.43 33.43
C LEU A 174 -47.93 -44.38 34.47
N ASP A 175 -48.66 -43.27 34.51
CA ASP A 175 -49.77 -43.05 35.44
C ASP A 175 -50.82 -44.17 35.33
N ASP A 176 -51.42 -44.57 36.47
CA ASP A 176 -52.32 -45.73 36.61
C ASP A 176 -53.55 -45.69 35.67
N ASP A 177 -53.84 -44.55 35.06
CA ASP A 177 -54.93 -44.36 34.10
C ASP A 177 -54.69 -45.01 32.72
N TYR A 178 -53.45 -45.38 32.38
CA TYR A 178 -53.18 -46.13 31.13
C TYR A 178 -53.62 -47.60 31.21
N GLY A 179 -53.69 -48.19 32.41
CA GLY A 179 -54.12 -49.58 32.61
C GLY A 179 -55.64 -49.78 32.62
N LYS A 180 -56.42 -48.71 32.87
CA LYS A 180 -57.89 -48.80 32.97
C LYS A 180 -58.61 -48.88 31.63
N TYR A 181 -58.00 -48.41 30.53
CA TYR A 181 -58.65 -48.43 29.21
C TYR A 181 -58.64 -49.80 28.51
N TYR A 182 -57.86 -50.77 28.99
CA TYR A 182 -57.77 -52.11 28.36
C TYR A 182 -58.27 -53.26 29.24
N MET A 183 -58.75 -52.99 30.45
CA MET A 183 -59.38 -53.99 31.34
C MET A 183 -60.93 -53.90 31.34
N PHE A 184 -61.55 -53.54 30.20
CA PHE A 184 -63.01 -53.50 30.05
C PHE A 184 -63.56 -54.12 28.75
N ASN A 185 -62.79 -54.96 28.07
CA ASN A 185 -63.35 -55.87 27.06
C ASN A 185 -62.75 -57.28 27.26
N LEU A 186 -63.32 -57.97 28.25
CA LEU A 186 -63.48 -59.42 28.21
C LEU A 186 -64.55 -59.76 27.17
#